data_AF-A0A2N0QPM8-F1
#
_entry.id   AF-A0A2N0QPM8-F1
#
_cell.length_a   1.000
_cell.length_b   1.000
_cell.length_c   1.000
_cell.angle_alpha   90.00
_cell.angle_beta   90.00
_cell.angle_gamma   90.00
#
_symmetry.space_group_name_H-M   'P 1'
#
loop_
_entity.id
_entity.type
_entity.pdbx_description
1 polymer ?
#
loop_
_entity_poly.entity_id
_entity_poly.type
_entity_poly.pdbx_seq_one_letter_code
_entity_poly.pdbx_strand_id
1 'polypeptide(L)'
;MEMFQFLIDEHKPGVVFQFEITADIMRPEVIQFLNDNAPKWLFRFEIGVQSTNDLTNELVKRRQNFEKLKRTVTMVKEGGKIDQHLDLIAGLPEEDYESFRKTFNDVFKMRPEELQLGFLKLLRGTGLRVEASRYGYTYVDIAPYEIFSNNVLTFDEIIRIKQAEDVLEKYWNDHRMDYTIEYLVTEVFETPFDFFQNFGTYWEEKGWSRIGHQLEDLFKRLEEFLSTVSNVNMKIVRSLMQLDYLSKQQFQPRKLWWEERVNREKQKAIYNLLKDSPTIAGEDFTQFELSEKEFFKHSLLIPFAIDFNAFEEGNIVPKEGTLLTYFRQGQTPYFATI
;
A
#
# COMPACT_ATOMS: atom_id res chain seq x y z
N MET A 1 -6.19 28.40 -11.24
CA MET A 1 -7.06 28.32 -10.06
C MET A 1 -8.52 28.18 -10.45
N GLU A 2 -9.02 29.01 -11.37
CA GLU A 2 -10.45 29.03 -11.77
C GLU A 2 -11.05 27.65 -12.10
N MET A 3 -10.33 26.81 -12.85
CA MET A 3 -10.77 25.44 -13.13
C MET A 3 -10.99 24.61 -11.84
N PHE A 4 -10.02 24.59 -10.94
CA PHE A 4 -10.15 23.82 -9.70
C PHE A 4 -11.24 24.37 -8.78
N GLN A 5 -11.36 25.70 -8.69
CA GLN A 5 -12.45 26.33 -7.94
C GLN A 5 -13.82 25.90 -8.49
N PHE A 6 -14.00 25.96 -9.81
CA PHE A 6 -15.24 25.51 -10.45
C PHE A 6 -15.55 24.03 -10.15
N LEU A 7 -14.54 23.15 -10.23
CA LEU A 7 -14.73 21.74 -9.91
C LEU A 7 -15.08 21.52 -8.44
N ILE A 8 -14.49 22.29 -7.53
CA ILE A 8 -14.83 22.25 -6.09
C ILE A 8 -16.26 22.73 -5.86
N ASP A 9 -16.69 23.81 -6.50
CA ASP A 9 -18.00 24.41 -6.25
C ASP A 9 -19.14 23.58 -6.85
N GLU A 10 -18.93 23.00 -8.03
CA GLU A 10 -19.99 22.37 -8.82
C GLU A 10 -20.04 20.83 -8.71
N HIS A 11 -19.12 20.20 -7.98
CA HIS A 11 -19.08 18.74 -7.87
C HIS A 11 -20.37 18.15 -7.33
N LYS A 12 -20.67 16.91 -7.75
CA LYS A 12 -21.78 16.11 -7.21
C LYS A 12 -21.24 15.03 -6.27
N PRO A 13 -22.03 14.59 -5.29
CA PRO A 13 -21.63 13.50 -4.40
C PRO A 13 -21.21 12.26 -5.19
N GLY A 14 -20.05 11.71 -4.86
CA GLY A 14 -19.48 10.51 -5.50
C GLY A 14 -18.68 10.77 -6.78
N VAL A 15 -18.56 12.02 -7.25
CA VAL A 15 -17.67 12.35 -8.37
C VAL A 15 -16.22 12.45 -7.89
N VAL A 16 -15.30 11.87 -8.67
CA VAL A 16 -13.86 11.98 -8.49
C VAL A 16 -13.24 12.44 -9.81
N PHE A 17 -12.40 13.47 -9.77
CA PHE A 17 -11.69 13.99 -10.94
C PHE A 17 -10.26 13.45 -10.98
N GLN A 18 -9.93 12.69 -12.02
CA GLN A 18 -8.57 12.18 -12.24
C GLN A 18 -7.82 13.08 -13.22
N PHE A 19 -6.62 13.51 -12.83
CA PHE A 19 -5.71 14.33 -13.63
C PHE A 19 -4.39 13.63 -13.80
N GLU A 20 -3.90 13.54 -15.04
CA GLU A 20 -2.48 13.33 -15.31
C GLU A 20 -1.77 14.68 -15.24
N ILE A 21 -0.74 14.79 -14.41
CA ILE A 21 0.02 16.03 -14.22
C ILE A 21 1.52 15.79 -14.32
N THR A 22 2.23 16.83 -14.75
CA THR A 22 3.69 16.89 -14.63
C THR A 22 4.06 17.66 -13.36
N ALA A 23 4.44 16.94 -12.30
CA ALA A 23 4.57 17.50 -10.95
C ALA A 23 5.72 18.50 -10.78
N ASP A 24 6.78 18.45 -11.60
CA ASP A 24 7.95 19.31 -11.47
C ASP A 24 7.75 20.74 -12.03
N ILE A 25 6.75 20.91 -12.90
CA ILE A 25 6.26 22.22 -13.39
C ILE A 25 5.01 22.71 -12.65
N MET A 26 4.49 21.90 -11.72
CA MET A 26 3.33 22.28 -10.92
C MET A 26 3.71 23.39 -9.95
N ARG A 27 2.95 24.50 -9.99
CA ARG A 27 3.25 25.64 -9.14
C ARG A 27 2.78 25.37 -7.69
N PRO A 28 3.64 25.59 -6.67
CA PRO A 28 3.31 25.28 -5.28
C PRO A 28 2.02 25.92 -4.78
N GLU A 29 1.69 27.14 -5.24
CA GLU A 29 0.46 27.84 -4.85
C GLU A 29 -0.81 27.12 -5.32
N VAL A 30 -0.74 26.28 -6.36
CA VAL A 30 -1.90 25.50 -6.81
C VAL A 30 -2.15 24.33 -5.89
N ILE A 31 -1.08 23.66 -5.47
CA ILE A 31 -1.18 22.56 -4.49
C ILE A 31 -1.68 23.11 -3.16
N GLN A 32 -1.15 24.25 -2.71
CA GLN A 32 -1.63 24.90 -1.49
C GLN A 32 -3.11 25.25 -1.59
N PHE A 33 -3.54 25.85 -2.70
CA PHE A 33 -4.96 26.16 -2.93
C PHE A 33 -5.85 24.92 -2.82
N LEU A 34 -5.42 23.79 -3.40
CA LEU A 34 -6.18 22.54 -3.29
C LEU A 34 -6.18 21.98 -1.86
N ASN A 35 -5.03 22.01 -1.19
CA ASN A 35 -4.91 21.61 0.21
C ASN A 35 -5.79 22.45 1.14
N ASP A 36 -6.00 23.73 0.82
CA ASP A 36 -6.85 24.61 1.63
C ASP A 36 -8.34 24.40 1.29
N ASN A 37 -8.69 24.28 0.02
CA ASN A 37 -10.08 24.43 -0.44
C ASN A 37 -10.75 23.14 -0.93
N ALA A 38 -9.99 22.13 -1.38
CA ALA A 38 -10.61 20.92 -1.93
C ALA A 38 -11.26 20.06 -0.83
N PRO A 39 -12.43 19.47 -1.07
CA PRO A 39 -12.95 18.36 -0.29
C PRO A 39 -12.02 17.15 -0.39
N LYS A 40 -11.97 16.36 0.68
CA LYS A 40 -11.22 15.09 0.69
C LYS A 40 -11.78 14.15 -0.40
N TRP A 41 -10.89 13.48 -1.13
CA TRP A 41 -11.21 12.49 -2.18
C TRP A 41 -11.79 13.05 -3.48
N LEU A 42 -11.89 14.38 -3.63
CA LEU A 42 -12.46 14.95 -4.87
C LEU A 42 -11.50 14.81 -6.07
N PHE A 43 -10.19 14.86 -5.83
CA PHE A 43 -9.17 14.82 -6.88
C PHE A 43 -8.25 13.62 -6.70
N ARG A 44 -7.84 13.04 -7.82
CA ARG A 44 -6.75 12.06 -7.93
C ARG A 44 -5.72 12.53 -8.94
N PHE A 45 -4.45 12.50 -8.57
CA PHE A 45 -3.35 12.92 -9.42
C PHE A 45 -2.49 11.73 -9.82
N GLU A 46 -2.37 11.53 -11.14
CA GLU A 46 -1.44 10.61 -11.76
C GLU A 46 -0.20 11.40 -12.19
N ILE A 47 0.95 11.01 -11.64
CA ILE A 47 2.22 11.72 -11.78
C ILE A 47 3.23 10.75 -12.37
N GLY A 48 3.51 10.92 -13.67
CA GLY A 48 4.54 10.13 -14.34
C GLY A 48 5.95 10.49 -13.86
N VAL A 49 6.49 9.72 -12.92
CA VAL A 49 7.91 9.82 -12.50
C VAL A 49 8.80 9.15 -13.55
N GLN A 50 8.36 8.00 -14.05
CA GLN A 50 8.98 7.11 -15.03
C GLN A 50 10.30 6.49 -14.56
N SER A 51 11.31 7.31 -14.30
CA SER A 51 12.63 6.92 -13.81
C SER A 51 13.24 8.02 -12.95
N THR A 52 14.01 7.65 -11.93
CA THR A 52 14.88 8.59 -11.19
C THR A 52 16.31 8.62 -11.73
N ASN A 53 16.61 7.87 -12.80
CA ASN A 53 17.89 7.86 -13.47
C ASN A 53 18.01 9.02 -14.47
N ASP A 54 18.94 9.94 -14.21
CA ASP A 54 19.15 11.14 -15.04
C ASP A 54 19.55 10.81 -16.49
N LEU A 55 20.37 9.77 -16.72
CA LEU A 55 20.78 9.36 -18.06
C LEU A 55 19.56 8.85 -18.85
N THR A 56 18.78 7.96 -18.24
CA THR A 56 17.55 7.44 -18.84
C THR A 56 16.58 8.56 -19.21
N ASN A 57 16.36 9.50 -18.29
CA ASN A 57 15.50 10.67 -18.48
C ASN A 57 15.99 11.57 -19.64
N GLU A 58 17.30 11.77 -19.78
CA GLU A 58 17.87 12.50 -20.91
C GLU A 58 17.62 11.78 -22.24
N LEU A 59 17.85 10.47 -22.29
CA LEU A 59 17.69 9.65 -23.50
C LEU A 59 16.24 9.62 -24.00
N VAL A 60 15.27 9.59 -23.09
CA VAL A 60 13.83 9.67 -23.44
C VAL A 60 13.32 11.10 -23.60
N LYS A 61 14.21 12.09 -23.56
CA LYS A 61 13.92 13.53 -23.74
C LYS A 61 12.94 14.08 -22.69
N ARG A 62 12.94 13.49 -21.49
CA ARG A 62 12.13 13.95 -20.35
C ARG A 62 13.03 14.64 -19.34
N ARG A 63 13.24 15.94 -19.53
CA ARG A 63 13.96 16.75 -18.55
C ARG A 63 13.04 17.02 -17.36
N GLN A 64 13.20 16.23 -16.31
CA GLN A 64 12.44 16.34 -15.07
C GLN A 64 13.35 16.77 -13.92
N ASN A 65 12.88 17.65 -13.05
CA ASN A 65 13.59 17.96 -11.81
C ASN A 65 13.03 17.12 -10.66
N PHE A 66 13.77 16.08 -10.26
CA PHE A 66 13.33 15.15 -9.22
C PHE A 66 13.06 15.82 -7.87
N GLU A 67 13.88 16.79 -7.46
CA GLU A 67 13.67 17.53 -6.21
C GLU A 67 12.37 18.35 -6.22
N LYS A 68 12.03 18.97 -7.35
CA LYS A 68 10.75 19.68 -7.50
C LYS A 68 9.58 18.71 -7.49
N LEU A 69 9.69 17.57 -8.19
CA LEU A 69 8.68 16.53 -8.18
C LEU A 69 8.43 16.04 -6.76
N LYS A 70 9.50 15.66 -6.05
CA LYS A 70 9.43 15.18 -4.67
C LYS A 70 8.75 16.20 -3.77
N ARG A 71 9.13 17.48 -3.86
CA ARG A 71 8.47 18.55 -3.10
C ARG A 71 6.97 18.62 -3.39
N THR A 72 6.55 18.59 -4.66
CA THR A 72 5.13 18.61 -5.04
C THR A 72 4.39 17.39 -4.48
N VAL A 73 4.96 16.19 -4.62
CA VAL A 73 4.38 14.94 -4.10
C VAL A 73 4.21 14.99 -2.58
N THR A 74 5.23 15.46 -1.86
CA THR A 74 5.18 15.64 -0.41
C THR A 74 4.10 16.65 -0.01
N MET A 75 4.01 17.80 -0.68
CA MET A 75 2.97 18.80 -0.38
C MET A 75 1.56 18.26 -0.59
N VAL A 76 1.34 17.45 -1.62
CA VAL A 76 0.03 16.81 -1.86
C VAL A 76 -0.27 15.78 -0.77
N LYS A 77 0.72 14.96 -0.38
CA LYS A 77 0.59 13.93 0.66
C LYS A 77 0.24 14.54 2.02
N GLU A 78 1.00 15.56 2.43
CA GLU A 78 0.78 16.28 3.69
C GLU A 78 -0.58 16.99 3.74
N GLY A 79 -1.13 17.34 2.57
CA GLY A 79 -2.47 17.91 2.46
C GLY A 79 -3.60 16.93 2.77
N GLY A 80 -3.37 15.61 2.62
CA GLY A 80 -4.31 14.56 3.01
C GLY A 80 -5.68 14.58 2.30
N LYS A 81 -5.78 15.30 1.16
CA LYS A 81 -7.03 15.54 0.42
C LYS A 81 -7.10 14.88 -0.95
N ILE A 82 -5.95 14.64 -1.57
CA ILE A 82 -5.80 14.20 -2.95
C ILE A 82 -5.04 12.88 -2.94
N ASP A 83 -5.57 11.87 -3.62
CA ASP A 83 -4.82 10.61 -3.81
C ASP A 83 -3.80 10.79 -4.92
N GLN A 84 -2.61 10.26 -4.71
CA GLN A 84 -1.54 10.29 -5.68
C GLN A 84 -1.24 8.89 -6.20
N HIS A 85 -1.20 8.80 -7.52
CA HIS A 85 -0.71 7.67 -8.26
C HIS A 85 0.63 8.06 -8.90
N LEU A 86 1.72 7.40 -8.51
CA LEU A 86 3.04 7.65 -9.13
C LEU A 86 3.34 6.56 -10.14
N ASP A 87 3.67 6.93 -11.38
CA ASP A 87 3.94 5.94 -12.42
C ASP A 87 5.44 5.76 -12.66
N LEU A 88 5.87 4.51 -12.67
CA LEU A 88 7.20 4.07 -13.11
C LEU A 88 7.08 3.31 -14.43
N ILE A 89 8.13 3.34 -15.25
CA ILE A 89 8.19 2.55 -16.48
C ILE A 89 9.48 1.74 -16.49
N ALA A 90 9.37 0.42 -16.39
CA ALA A 90 10.50 -0.49 -16.55
C ALA A 90 10.86 -0.67 -18.03
N GLY A 91 12.16 -0.83 -18.31
CA GLY A 91 12.67 -1.15 -19.63
C GLY A 91 13.05 0.06 -20.50
N LEU A 92 13.16 1.24 -19.89
CA LEU A 92 13.69 2.42 -20.55
C LEU A 92 15.18 2.23 -20.93
N PRO A 93 15.71 3.02 -21.88
CA PRO A 93 17.11 2.90 -22.30
C PRO A 93 18.08 3.14 -21.14
N GLU A 94 19.14 2.32 -21.07
CA GLU A 94 20.20 2.40 -20.06
C GLU A 94 19.69 2.29 -18.60
N GLU A 95 18.50 1.71 -18.41
CA GLU A 95 17.94 1.35 -17.11
C GLU A 95 17.98 -0.18 -16.96
N ASP A 96 19.01 -0.66 -16.27
CA ASP A 96 19.15 -2.06 -15.87
C ASP A 96 18.31 -2.39 -14.62
N TYR A 97 18.35 -3.65 -14.20
CA TYR A 97 17.58 -4.12 -13.05
C TYR A 97 17.91 -3.37 -11.74
N GLU A 98 19.19 -3.08 -11.48
CA GLU A 98 19.61 -2.41 -10.23
C GLU A 98 19.24 -0.92 -10.22
N SER A 99 19.38 -0.23 -11.35
CA SER A 99 18.95 1.16 -11.48
C SER A 99 17.42 1.29 -11.43
N PHE A 100 16.66 0.33 -11.98
CA PHE A 100 15.21 0.27 -11.78
C PHE A 100 14.84 0.01 -10.31
N ARG A 101 15.50 -0.94 -9.64
CA ARG A 101 15.33 -1.19 -8.19
C ARG A 101 15.58 0.08 -7.38
N LYS A 102 16.60 0.87 -7.73
CA LYS A 102 16.84 2.18 -7.13
C LYS A 102 15.68 3.15 -7.40
N THR A 103 15.24 3.29 -8.65
CA THR A 103 14.08 4.12 -9.03
C THR A 103 12.85 3.75 -8.21
N PHE A 104 12.52 2.47 -8.10
CA PHE A 104 11.40 1.97 -7.31
C PHE A 104 11.49 2.45 -5.87
N ASN A 105 12.64 2.22 -5.23
CA ASN A 105 12.84 2.56 -3.82
C ASN A 105 12.81 4.08 -3.57
N ASP A 106 13.39 4.87 -4.48
CA ASP A 106 13.35 6.34 -4.41
C ASP A 106 11.91 6.86 -4.44
N VAL A 107 11.06 6.28 -5.30
CA VAL A 107 9.67 6.67 -5.45
C VAL A 107 8.80 6.16 -4.31
N PHE A 108 8.96 4.90 -3.92
CA PHE A 108 8.24 4.29 -2.80
C PHE A 108 8.53 5.00 -1.46
N LYS A 109 9.70 5.61 -1.31
CA LYS A 109 10.04 6.44 -0.14
C LYS A 109 9.12 7.65 0.04
N MET A 110 8.46 8.11 -1.02
CA MET A 110 7.45 9.17 -0.94
C MET A 110 6.10 8.68 -0.41
N ARG A 111 5.93 7.35 -0.22
CA ARG A 111 4.71 6.70 0.28
C ARG A 111 3.45 7.17 -0.45
N PRO A 112 3.41 7.11 -1.79
CA PRO A 112 2.20 7.48 -2.52
C PRO A 112 1.04 6.54 -2.17
N GLU A 113 -0.20 6.99 -2.33
CA GLU A 113 -1.37 6.14 -2.18
C GLU A 113 -1.27 4.94 -3.13
N GLU A 114 -0.95 5.19 -4.40
CA GLU A 114 -0.78 4.15 -5.43
C GLU A 114 0.58 4.30 -6.13
N LEU A 115 1.22 3.19 -6.48
CA LEU A 115 2.44 3.14 -7.29
C LEU A 115 2.20 2.22 -8.49
N GLN A 116 2.19 2.76 -9.70
CA GLN A 116 2.07 1.97 -10.93
C GLN A 116 3.44 1.53 -11.40
N LEU A 117 3.60 0.24 -11.69
CA LEU A 117 4.71 -0.23 -12.52
C LEU A 117 4.20 -0.54 -13.93
N GLY A 118 4.55 0.33 -14.88
CA GLY A 118 4.34 0.09 -16.29
C GLY A 118 5.56 -0.58 -16.94
N PHE A 119 5.33 -1.26 -18.06
CA PHE A 119 6.40 -1.81 -18.90
C PHE A 119 6.46 -1.06 -20.22
N LEU A 120 7.67 -0.74 -20.68
CA LEU A 120 7.84 0.05 -21.89
C LEU A 120 7.14 -0.60 -23.08
N LYS A 121 6.34 0.21 -23.78
CA LYS A 121 5.68 -0.15 -25.03
C LYS A 121 6.29 0.67 -26.16
N LEU A 122 6.82 0.00 -27.17
CA LEU A 122 7.36 0.68 -28.35
C LEU A 122 6.23 0.97 -29.34
N LEU A 123 5.52 2.08 -29.08
CA LEU A 123 4.41 2.52 -29.92
C LEU A 123 4.90 3.00 -31.29
N ARG A 124 4.11 2.75 -32.33
CA ARG A 124 4.40 3.18 -33.70
C ARG A 124 4.49 4.71 -33.76
N GLY A 125 5.51 5.23 -34.46
CA GLY A 125 5.74 6.67 -34.61
C GLY A 125 6.51 7.35 -33.47
N THR A 126 6.88 6.63 -32.41
CA THR A 126 7.70 7.18 -31.32
C THR A 126 9.19 7.15 -31.63
N GLY A 127 9.96 8.07 -31.02
CA GLY A 127 11.43 8.11 -31.19
C GLY A 127 12.12 6.81 -30.76
N LEU A 128 11.71 6.25 -29.62
CA LEU A 128 12.25 4.98 -29.12
C LEU A 128 11.99 3.81 -30.06
N ARG A 129 10.85 3.78 -30.76
CA ARG A 129 10.58 2.76 -31.79
C ARG A 129 11.58 2.85 -32.94
N VAL A 130 11.90 4.06 -33.40
CA VAL A 130 12.85 4.30 -34.49
C VAL A 130 14.26 3.89 -34.07
N GLU A 131 14.63 4.17 -32.83
CA GLU A 131 15.94 3.82 -32.26
C GLU A 131 15.96 2.41 -31.63
N ALA A 132 14.96 1.56 -31.89
CA ALA A 132 14.83 0.28 -31.19
C ALA A 132 16.06 -0.63 -31.34
N SER A 133 16.66 -0.66 -32.54
CA SER A 133 17.86 -1.44 -32.83
C SER A 133 19.09 -0.93 -32.10
N ARG A 134 19.19 0.38 -31.84
CA ARG A 134 20.30 1.01 -31.12
C ARG A 134 20.41 0.50 -29.69
N TYR A 135 19.27 0.32 -29.03
CA TYR A 135 19.18 -0.14 -27.65
C TYR A 135 18.92 -1.65 -27.54
N GLY A 136 18.96 -2.38 -28.66
CA GLY A 136 18.80 -3.84 -28.70
C GLY A 136 17.42 -4.33 -28.27
N TYR A 137 16.36 -3.54 -28.48
CA TYR A 137 15.02 -3.92 -28.04
C TYR A 137 14.48 -5.14 -28.79
N THR A 138 14.04 -6.13 -28.01
CA THR A 138 13.13 -7.19 -28.47
C THR A 138 11.74 -6.88 -27.94
N TYR A 139 10.70 -6.95 -28.77
CA TYR A 139 9.33 -6.54 -28.41
C TYR A 139 8.30 -7.19 -29.34
N VAL A 140 7.03 -7.16 -28.96
CA VAL A 140 5.92 -7.68 -29.77
C VAL A 140 5.47 -6.63 -30.79
N ASP A 141 5.38 -6.94 -32.09
CA ASP A 141 4.84 -6.00 -33.10
C ASP A 141 3.30 -6.05 -33.23
N ILE A 142 2.62 -6.38 -32.13
CA ILE A 142 1.16 -6.39 -31.96
C ILE A 142 0.86 -5.63 -30.67
N ALA A 143 -0.22 -4.86 -30.67
CA ALA A 143 -0.67 -4.13 -29.49
C ALA A 143 -0.78 -5.11 -28.28
N PRO A 144 -0.24 -4.74 -27.10
CA PRO A 144 0.15 -3.40 -26.69
C PRO A 144 1.61 -2.97 -26.99
N TYR A 145 2.36 -3.71 -27.82
CA TYR A 145 3.75 -3.40 -28.23
C TYR A 145 4.80 -3.41 -27.13
N GLU A 146 4.58 -4.25 -26.12
CA GLU A 146 5.46 -4.33 -24.96
C GLU A 146 6.82 -4.97 -25.31
N ILE A 147 7.87 -4.50 -24.64
CA ILE A 147 9.21 -5.08 -24.77
C ILE A 147 9.34 -6.40 -24.01
N PHE A 148 10.29 -7.22 -24.46
CA PHE A 148 10.75 -8.44 -23.80
C PHE A 148 12.15 -8.31 -23.24
N SER A 149 13.00 -7.47 -23.83
CA SER A 149 14.35 -7.21 -23.35
C SER A 149 14.96 -6.03 -24.10
N ASN A 150 16.10 -5.54 -23.61
CA ASN A 150 16.98 -4.61 -24.30
C ASN A 150 18.46 -4.95 -23.97
N ASN A 151 19.40 -4.09 -24.34
CA ASN A 151 20.83 -4.31 -24.09
C ASN A 151 21.22 -4.47 -22.60
N VAL A 152 20.45 -3.89 -21.68
CA VAL A 152 20.78 -3.79 -20.25
C VAL A 152 19.77 -4.47 -19.33
N LEU A 153 18.62 -4.87 -19.86
CA LEU A 153 17.54 -5.53 -19.11
C LEU A 153 17.08 -6.78 -19.87
N THR A 154 17.36 -7.93 -19.27
CA THR A 154 17.06 -9.25 -19.85
C THR A 154 15.59 -9.61 -19.71
N PHE A 155 15.15 -10.63 -20.47
CA PHE A 155 13.78 -11.14 -20.36
C PHE A 155 13.46 -11.65 -18.95
N ASP A 156 14.36 -12.40 -18.34
CA ASP A 156 14.16 -12.93 -16.99
C ASP A 156 14.03 -11.81 -15.95
N GLU A 157 14.80 -10.72 -16.09
CA GLU A 157 14.68 -9.54 -15.23
C GLU A 157 13.35 -8.80 -15.43
N ILE A 158 12.86 -8.68 -16.67
CA ILE A 158 11.52 -8.12 -16.91
C ILE A 158 10.43 -8.99 -16.24
N ILE A 159 10.54 -10.31 -16.33
CA ILE A 159 9.60 -11.22 -15.65
C ILE A 159 9.68 -11.03 -14.13
N ARG A 160 10.86 -10.87 -13.55
CA ARG A 160 11.04 -10.59 -12.13
C ARG A 160 10.36 -9.29 -11.70
N ILE A 161 10.51 -8.21 -12.48
CA ILE A 161 9.83 -6.94 -12.19
C ILE A 161 8.30 -7.09 -12.29
N LYS A 162 7.79 -7.87 -13.25
CA LYS A 162 6.35 -8.19 -13.36
C LYS A 162 5.82 -8.93 -12.13
N GLN A 163 6.61 -9.83 -11.55
CA GLN A 163 6.23 -10.51 -10.31
C GLN A 163 6.11 -9.52 -9.14
N ALA A 164 7.03 -8.55 -9.06
CA ALA A 164 6.97 -7.49 -8.04
C ALA A 164 5.74 -6.59 -8.22
N GLU A 165 5.43 -6.20 -9.46
CA GLU A 165 4.22 -5.45 -9.83
C GLU A 165 2.95 -6.19 -9.39
N ASP A 166 2.83 -7.48 -9.70
CA ASP A 166 1.65 -8.28 -9.37
C ASP A 166 1.34 -8.30 -7.87
N VAL A 167 2.38 -8.30 -7.03
CA VAL A 167 2.25 -8.22 -5.56
C VAL A 167 1.99 -6.79 -5.09
N LEU A 168 2.66 -5.80 -5.67
CA LEU A 168 2.45 -4.38 -5.35
C LEU A 168 0.97 -4.00 -5.50
N GLU A 169 0.35 -4.37 -6.61
CA GLU A 169 -1.07 -4.12 -6.87
C GLU A 169 -1.98 -4.70 -5.78
N LYS A 170 -1.71 -5.95 -5.36
CA LYS A 170 -2.56 -6.68 -4.40
C LYS A 170 -2.43 -6.22 -2.95
N TYR A 171 -1.26 -5.71 -2.57
CA TYR A 171 -0.93 -5.46 -1.16
C TYR A 171 -0.73 -3.99 -0.82
N TRP A 172 -0.19 -3.18 -1.75
CA TRP A 172 -0.02 -1.74 -1.57
C TRP A 172 -1.20 -0.96 -2.18
N ASN A 173 -1.43 -1.07 -3.50
CA ASN A 173 -2.41 -0.23 -4.19
C ASN A 173 -3.86 -0.52 -3.76
N ASP A 174 -4.20 -1.77 -3.47
CA ASP A 174 -5.53 -2.13 -2.93
C ASP A 174 -5.72 -1.74 -1.44
N HIS A 175 -4.70 -1.17 -0.79
CA HIS A 175 -4.69 -0.76 0.62
C HIS A 175 -5.22 -1.82 1.57
N ARG A 176 -4.88 -3.10 1.37
CA ARG A 176 -5.46 -4.22 2.15
C ARG A 176 -4.80 -4.41 3.50
N MET A 177 -3.50 -4.16 3.58
CA MET A 177 -2.65 -4.47 4.74
C MET A 177 -1.66 -3.35 5.05
N ASP A 178 -2.10 -2.09 5.04
CA ASP A 178 -1.22 -0.91 5.15
C ASP A 178 -0.28 -1.00 6.36
N TYR A 179 -0.78 -1.40 7.54
CA TYR A 179 0.05 -1.50 8.75
C TYR A 179 1.10 -2.60 8.62
N THR A 180 0.70 -3.75 8.09
CA THR A 180 1.60 -4.88 7.86
C THR A 180 2.66 -4.53 6.84
N ILE A 181 2.28 -3.99 5.68
CA ILE A 181 3.24 -3.67 4.61
C ILE A 181 4.21 -2.59 5.06
N GLU A 182 3.75 -1.54 5.75
CA GLU A 182 4.64 -0.49 6.27
C GLU A 182 5.69 -1.05 7.23
N TYR A 183 5.30 -1.97 8.13
CA TYR A 183 6.26 -2.65 9.00
C TYR A 183 7.26 -3.51 8.22
N LEU A 184 6.79 -4.28 7.23
CA LEU A 184 7.65 -5.16 6.44
C LEU A 184 8.71 -4.37 5.66
N VAL A 185 8.31 -3.30 4.99
CA VAL A 185 9.21 -2.50 4.13
C VAL A 185 10.12 -1.54 4.92
N THR A 186 9.87 -1.35 6.22
CA THR A 186 10.66 -0.45 7.07
C THR A 186 11.56 -1.21 8.04
N GLU A 187 11.08 -2.31 8.63
CA GLU A 187 11.76 -2.99 9.73
C GLU A 187 12.28 -4.40 9.38
N VAL A 188 11.74 -5.03 8.33
CA VAL A 188 12.00 -6.45 8.04
C VAL A 188 12.87 -6.66 6.81
N PHE A 189 12.54 -5.98 5.71
CA PHE A 189 13.26 -6.12 4.43
C PHE A 189 14.22 -4.94 4.24
N GLU A 190 15.33 -5.21 3.53
CA GLU A 190 16.38 -4.19 3.27
C GLU A 190 15.82 -2.98 2.50
N THR A 191 14.99 -3.25 1.48
CA THR A 191 14.28 -2.21 0.73
C THR A 191 12.86 -2.65 0.39
N PRO A 192 11.94 -1.69 0.13
CA PRO A 192 10.60 -1.99 -0.37
C PRO A 192 10.61 -2.90 -1.61
N PHE A 193 11.48 -2.61 -2.59
CA PHE A 193 11.58 -3.44 -3.80
C PHE A 193 11.94 -4.89 -3.47
N ASP A 194 12.86 -5.12 -2.53
CA ASP A 194 13.28 -6.48 -2.15
C ASP A 194 12.13 -7.27 -1.52
N PHE A 195 11.26 -6.62 -0.73
CA PHE A 195 10.04 -7.25 -0.23
C PHE A 195 9.12 -7.68 -1.38
N PHE A 196 8.72 -6.74 -2.26
CA PHE A 196 7.79 -7.04 -3.35
C PHE A 196 8.37 -8.06 -4.33
N GLN A 197 9.67 -7.97 -4.63
CA GLN A 197 10.35 -8.91 -5.52
C GLN A 197 10.43 -10.32 -4.91
N ASN A 198 10.88 -10.45 -3.66
CA ASN A 198 11.00 -11.77 -3.03
C ASN A 198 9.63 -12.43 -2.88
N PHE A 199 8.62 -11.66 -2.49
CA PHE A 199 7.27 -12.18 -2.40
C PHE A 199 6.68 -12.50 -3.78
N GLY A 200 6.93 -11.67 -4.79
CA GLY A 200 6.52 -11.91 -6.18
C GLY A 200 7.10 -13.20 -6.75
N THR A 201 8.38 -13.46 -6.50
CA THR A 201 9.03 -14.72 -6.91
C THR A 201 8.36 -15.92 -6.22
N TYR A 202 8.16 -15.86 -4.90
CA TYR A 202 7.45 -16.90 -4.17
C TYR A 202 6.01 -17.11 -4.67
N TRP A 203 5.31 -16.03 -4.99
CA TRP A 203 3.95 -16.04 -5.51
C TRP A 203 3.85 -16.75 -6.86
N GLU A 204 4.80 -16.51 -7.77
CA GLU A 204 4.88 -17.19 -9.05
C GLU A 204 5.25 -18.67 -8.90
N GLU A 205 6.20 -19.01 -8.01
CA GLU A 205 6.59 -20.40 -7.72
C GLU A 205 5.40 -21.24 -7.22
N LYS A 206 4.51 -20.64 -6.44
CA LYS A 206 3.26 -21.25 -5.98
C LYS A 206 2.18 -21.33 -7.06
N GLY A 207 2.40 -20.71 -8.22
CA GLY A 207 1.44 -20.62 -9.33
C GLY A 207 0.22 -19.75 -9.01
N TRP A 208 0.33 -18.85 -8.02
CA TRP A 208 -0.79 -18.03 -7.56
C TRP A 208 -1.19 -16.92 -8.53
N SER A 209 -0.32 -16.57 -9.46
CA SER A 209 -0.60 -15.68 -10.60
C SER A 209 -1.68 -16.25 -11.55
N ARG A 210 -1.88 -17.57 -11.55
CA ARG A 210 -2.80 -18.26 -12.47
C ARG A 210 -4.19 -18.50 -11.87
N ILE A 211 -4.40 -18.14 -10.61
CA ILE A 211 -5.66 -18.38 -9.90
C ILE A 211 -6.17 -17.12 -9.20
N GLY A 212 -7.49 -16.99 -9.12
CA GLY A 212 -8.12 -15.95 -8.31
C GLY A 212 -7.79 -16.08 -6.81
N HIS A 213 -8.12 -15.04 -6.06
CA HIS A 213 -7.98 -15.02 -4.61
C HIS A 213 -9.17 -14.28 -3.99
N GLN A 214 -9.54 -14.69 -2.78
CA GLN A 214 -10.38 -13.90 -1.88
C GLN A 214 -9.49 -13.12 -0.91
N LEU A 215 -10.08 -12.20 -0.15
CA LEU A 215 -9.35 -11.38 0.81
C LEU A 215 -8.56 -12.25 1.80
N GLU A 216 -9.18 -13.28 2.40
CA GLU A 216 -8.51 -14.16 3.35
C GLU A 216 -7.36 -14.96 2.74
N ASP A 217 -7.41 -15.23 1.43
CA ASP A 217 -6.32 -15.94 0.75
C ASP A 217 -5.06 -15.08 0.70
N LEU A 218 -5.18 -13.75 0.53
CA LEU A 218 -4.04 -12.84 0.55
C LEU A 218 -3.32 -12.87 1.89
N PHE A 219 -4.07 -12.83 3.00
CA PHE A 219 -3.47 -12.92 4.33
C PHE A 219 -2.74 -14.26 4.53
N LYS A 220 -3.34 -15.38 4.12
CA LYS A 220 -2.69 -16.69 4.21
C LYS A 220 -1.42 -16.78 3.37
N ARG A 221 -1.46 -16.26 2.15
CA ARG A 221 -0.33 -16.29 1.20
C ARG A 221 0.85 -15.46 1.72
N LEU A 222 0.58 -14.27 2.25
CA LEU A 222 1.62 -13.44 2.87
C LEU A 222 2.20 -14.12 4.12
N GLU A 223 1.35 -14.67 4.98
CA GLU A 223 1.78 -15.40 6.17
C GLU A 223 2.64 -16.64 5.83
N GLU A 224 2.24 -17.40 4.81
CA GLU A 224 2.99 -18.56 4.32
C GLU A 224 4.37 -18.13 3.78
N PHE A 225 4.43 -17.06 2.98
CA PHE A 225 5.68 -16.50 2.48
C PHE A 225 6.60 -16.07 3.64
N LEU A 226 6.10 -15.26 4.57
CA LEU A 226 6.89 -14.72 5.68
C LEU A 226 7.39 -15.80 6.64
N SER A 227 6.69 -16.93 6.73
CA SER A 227 7.15 -18.09 7.49
C SER A 227 8.41 -18.75 6.89
N THR A 228 8.74 -18.45 5.63
CA THR A 228 9.98 -18.92 4.98
C THR A 228 11.15 -17.93 5.11
N VAL A 229 10.87 -16.70 5.58
CA VAL A 229 11.86 -15.63 5.73
C VAL A 229 12.44 -15.64 7.15
N SER A 230 13.77 -15.57 7.27
CA SER A 230 14.44 -15.49 8.57
C SER A 230 14.26 -14.12 9.22
N ASN A 231 14.37 -14.05 10.55
CA ASN A 231 14.30 -12.81 11.34
C ASN A 231 12.95 -12.06 11.32
N VAL A 232 11.88 -12.68 10.81
CA VAL A 232 10.53 -12.12 10.92
C VAL A 232 9.94 -12.43 12.30
N ASN A 233 9.57 -11.40 13.06
CA ASN A 233 8.76 -11.59 14.25
C ASN A 233 7.30 -11.86 13.86
N MET A 234 6.98 -13.14 13.61
CA MET A 234 5.65 -13.56 13.16
C MET A 234 4.52 -13.18 14.11
N LYS A 235 4.78 -12.99 15.41
CA LYS A 235 3.76 -12.54 16.36
C LYS A 235 3.36 -11.08 16.13
N ILE A 236 4.33 -10.22 15.86
CA ILE A 236 4.10 -8.80 15.53
C ILE A 236 3.39 -8.72 14.18
N VAL A 237 3.91 -9.39 13.16
CA VAL A 237 3.30 -9.40 11.82
C VAL A 237 1.85 -9.86 11.88
N ARG A 238 1.56 -10.99 12.55
CA ARG A 238 0.18 -11.47 12.70
C ARG A 238 -0.72 -10.46 13.42
N SER A 239 -0.20 -9.79 14.44
CA SER A 239 -0.95 -8.74 15.17
C SER A 239 -1.31 -7.58 14.24
N LEU A 240 -0.38 -7.12 13.40
CA LEU A 240 -0.64 -6.08 12.40
C LEU A 240 -1.65 -6.54 11.34
N MET A 241 -1.49 -7.76 10.82
CA MET A 241 -2.42 -8.34 9.85
C MET A 241 -3.85 -8.40 10.43
N GLN A 242 -3.99 -8.82 11.68
CA GLN A 242 -5.26 -8.83 12.38
C GLN A 242 -5.87 -7.43 12.49
N LEU A 243 -5.08 -6.40 12.83
CA LEU A 243 -5.54 -5.01 12.83
C LEU A 243 -6.00 -4.55 11.44
N ASP A 244 -5.21 -4.81 10.40
CA ASP A 244 -5.52 -4.46 9.01
C ASP A 244 -6.87 -5.03 8.56
N TYR A 245 -7.15 -6.27 8.92
CA TYR A 245 -8.42 -6.91 8.57
C TYR A 245 -9.58 -6.43 9.41
N LEU A 246 -9.39 -6.35 10.72
CA LEU A 246 -10.47 -6.03 11.66
C LEU A 246 -10.90 -4.57 11.55
N SER A 247 -9.97 -3.64 11.29
CA SER A 247 -10.24 -2.20 11.17
C SER A 247 -11.28 -1.85 10.09
N LYS A 248 -11.43 -2.73 9.09
CA LYS A 248 -12.35 -2.57 7.96
C LYS A 248 -13.71 -3.23 8.18
N GLN A 249 -13.92 -3.89 9.32
CA GLN A 249 -15.13 -4.64 9.60
C GLN A 249 -16.08 -3.81 10.45
N GLN A 250 -17.38 -3.84 10.15
CA GLN A 250 -18.41 -3.24 11.02
C GLN A 250 -19.06 -4.26 11.94
N PHE A 251 -18.84 -5.54 11.69
CA PHE A 251 -19.41 -6.67 12.42
C PHE A 251 -18.35 -7.73 12.64
N GLN A 252 -18.55 -8.55 13.67
CA GLN A 252 -17.66 -9.67 13.92
C GLN A 252 -17.61 -10.61 12.71
N PRO A 253 -16.44 -10.84 12.10
CA PRO A 253 -16.32 -11.70 10.93
C PRO A 253 -16.71 -13.14 11.25
N ARG A 254 -17.47 -13.76 10.35
CA ARG A 254 -17.88 -15.18 10.49
C ARG A 254 -16.74 -16.13 10.14
N LYS A 255 -15.91 -15.75 9.18
CA LYS A 255 -14.76 -16.49 8.69
C LYS A 255 -13.53 -15.64 8.97
N LEU A 256 -12.55 -16.22 9.66
CA LEU A 256 -11.23 -15.63 9.87
C LEU A 256 -10.23 -16.47 9.07
N TRP A 257 -9.12 -15.88 8.61
CA TRP A 257 -8.06 -16.69 8.01
C TRP A 257 -7.25 -17.46 9.04
N TRP A 258 -7.29 -17.02 10.31
CA TRP A 258 -6.59 -17.63 11.44
C TRP A 258 -7.55 -18.39 12.35
N GLU A 259 -7.01 -19.38 13.08
CA GLU A 259 -7.78 -20.22 14.02
C GLU A 259 -7.58 -19.84 15.48
N GLU A 260 -6.54 -19.07 15.80
CA GLU A 260 -6.20 -18.70 17.17
C GLU A 260 -7.32 -17.90 17.84
N ARG A 261 -7.76 -18.41 18.99
CA ARG A 261 -8.80 -17.78 19.82
C ARG A 261 -8.37 -17.76 21.27
N VAL A 262 -8.78 -16.71 21.96
CA VAL A 262 -8.77 -16.69 23.42
C VAL A 262 -9.78 -17.75 23.91
N ASN A 263 -9.33 -18.63 24.81
CA ASN A 263 -10.20 -19.69 25.33
C ASN A 263 -11.38 -19.11 26.14
N ARG A 264 -12.45 -19.88 26.29
CA ARG A 264 -13.72 -19.40 26.88
C ARG A 264 -13.57 -18.94 28.34
N GLU A 265 -12.63 -19.53 29.07
CA GLU A 265 -12.32 -19.15 30.46
C GLU A 265 -11.67 -17.77 30.52
N LYS A 266 -10.64 -17.53 29.71
CA LYS A 266 -9.94 -16.24 29.59
C LYS A 266 -10.88 -15.16 29.04
N GLN A 267 -11.76 -15.49 28.09
CA GLN A 267 -12.78 -14.54 27.62
C GLN A 267 -13.72 -14.08 28.74
N LYS A 268 -14.20 -15.01 29.58
CA LYS A 268 -15.04 -14.68 30.75
C LYS A 268 -14.26 -13.88 31.80
N ALA A 269 -13.00 -14.22 32.03
CA ALA A 269 -12.14 -13.48 32.96
C ALA A 269 -11.94 -12.03 32.49
N ILE A 270 -11.67 -11.81 31.20
CA ILE A 270 -11.56 -10.47 30.61
C ILE A 270 -12.88 -9.71 30.71
N TYR A 271 -14.01 -10.35 30.41
CA TYR A 271 -15.32 -9.71 30.56
C TYR A 271 -15.57 -9.26 32.00
N ASN A 272 -15.33 -10.12 33.00
CA ASN A 272 -15.51 -9.76 34.40
C ASN A 272 -14.57 -8.61 34.82
N LEU A 273 -13.31 -8.65 34.38
CA LEU A 273 -12.34 -7.58 34.61
C LEU A 273 -12.83 -6.24 34.04
N LEU A 274 -13.35 -6.23 32.81
CA LEU A 274 -13.86 -5.03 32.16
C LEU A 274 -15.19 -4.55 32.73
N LYS A 275 -15.99 -5.46 33.29
CA LYS A 275 -17.22 -5.09 34.01
C LYS A 275 -16.89 -4.34 35.31
N ASP A 276 -15.88 -4.78 36.04
CA ASP A 276 -15.47 -4.18 37.31
C ASP A 276 -14.56 -2.95 37.11
N SER A 277 -13.80 -2.90 36.01
CA SER A 277 -12.83 -1.84 35.70
C SER A 277 -12.76 -1.57 34.18
N PRO A 278 -13.79 -0.94 33.59
CA PRO A 278 -13.86 -0.71 32.15
C PRO A 278 -12.76 0.20 31.60
N THR A 279 -12.17 1.06 32.44
CA THR A 279 -11.07 1.97 32.08
C THR A 279 -9.80 1.24 31.63
N ILE A 280 -9.66 -0.06 31.92
CA ILE A 280 -8.56 -0.89 31.39
C ILE A 280 -8.61 -0.96 29.87
N ALA A 281 -9.82 -0.97 29.29
CA ALA A 281 -10.01 -0.90 27.85
C ALA A 281 -9.99 0.54 27.30
N GLY A 282 -9.69 1.55 28.13
CA GLY A 282 -9.70 2.97 27.76
C GLY A 282 -10.93 3.73 28.27
N GLU A 283 -10.80 5.05 28.41
CA GLU A 283 -11.85 5.93 28.92
C GLU A 283 -13.10 5.92 28.01
N ASP A 284 -12.91 5.89 26.70
CA ASP A 284 -14.02 5.85 25.74
C ASP A 284 -14.84 4.56 25.85
N PHE A 285 -14.22 3.44 26.22
CA PHE A 285 -14.91 2.16 26.38
C PHE A 285 -15.94 2.20 27.52
N THR A 286 -15.73 3.05 28.53
CA THR A 286 -16.65 3.19 29.67
C THR A 286 -18.04 3.65 29.25
N GLN A 287 -18.15 4.33 28.11
CA GLN A 287 -19.40 4.89 27.59
C GLN A 287 -20.29 3.82 26.92
N PHE A 288 -19.80 2.62 26.66
CA PHE A 288 -20.55 1.59 25.94
C PHE A 288 -21.57 0.82 26.78
N GLU A 289 -21.50 0.88 28.12
CA GLU A 289 -22.45 0.28 29.08
C GLU A 289 -22.99 -1.12 28.68
N LEU A 290 -22.10 -2.03 28.28
CA LEU A 290 -22.48 -3.29 27.62
C LEU A 290 -22.98 -4.36 28.60
N SER A 291 -24.08 -5.02 28.26
CA SER A 291 -24.44 -6.29 28.90
C SER A 291 -23.52 -7.44 28.49
N GLU A 292 -23.45 -8.51 29.28
CA GLU A 292 -22.67 -9.73 28.95
C GLU A 292 -22.98 -10.26 27.55
N LYS A 293 -24.27 -10.30 27.21
CA LYS A 293 -24.75 -10.81 25.92
C LYS A 293 -24.28 -9.91 24.77
N GLU A 294 -24.30 -8.60 24.95
CA GLU A 294 -23.84 -7.65 23.93
C GLU A 294 -22.34 -7.71 23.77
N PHE A 295 -21.58 -7.77 24.87
CA PHE A 295 -20.13 -7.93 24.84
C PHE A 295 -19.72 -9.14 24.00
N PHE A 296 -20.25 -10.33 24.28
CA PHE A 296 -19.87 -11.54 23.53
C PHE A 296 -20.38 -11.57 22.08
N LYS A 297 -21.43 -10.81 21.75
CA LYS A 297 -21.98 -10.74 20.39
C LYS A 297 -21.24 -9.74 19.52
N HIS A 298 -20.74 -8.67 20.12
CA HIS A 298 -20.16 -7.52 19.42
C HIS A 298 -18.67 -7.34 19.67
N SER A 299 -18.03 -8.25 20.42
CA SER A 299 -16.59 -8.21 20.67
C SER A 299 -15.87 -9.44 20.15
N LEU A 300 -14.63 -9.25 19.72
CA LEU A 300 -13.67 -10.30 19.42
C LEU A 300 -12.44 -10.10 20.30
N LEU A 301 -11.97 -11.18 20.93
CA LEU A 301 -10.76 -11.21 21.74
C LEU A 301 -9.75 -12.14 21.06
N ILE A 302 -8.57 -11.62 20.74
CA ILE A 302 -7.48 -12.37 20.09
C ILE A 302 -6.15 -12.17 20.84
N PRO A 303 -5.26 -13.18 20.85
CA PRO A 303 -3.87 -12.97 21.25
C PRO A 303 -3.26 -11.82 20.45
N PHE A 304 -2.48 -10.97 21.10
CA PHE A 304 -1.91 -9.79 20.48
C PHE A 304 -0.52 -9.53 21.06
N ALA A 305 0.43 -9.11 20.23
CA ALA A 305 1.85 -9.02 20.58
C ALA A 305 2.41 -7.60 20.48
N ILE A 306 1.54 -6.59 20.40
CA ILE A 306 1.90 -5.17 20.28
C ILE A 306 1.16 -4.38 21.38
N ASP A 307 1.80 -3.35 21.94
CA ASP A 307 1.08 -2.36 22.75
C ASP A 307 0.23 -1.47 21.83
N PHE A 308 -1.09 -1.57 21.91
CA PHE A 308 -1.98 -0.86 21.00
C PHE A 308 -1.94 0.65 21.21
N ASN A 309 -1.76 1.11 22.45
CA ASN A 309 -1.66 2.55 22.72
C ASN A 309 -0.39 3.13 22.09
N ALA A 310 0.74 2.42 22.20
CA ALA A 310 1.98 2.83 21.53
C ALA A 310 1.83 2.79 20.00
N PHE A 311 1.08 1.82 19.48
CA PHE A 311 0.79 1.71 18.05
C PHE A 311 -0.05 2.89 17.53
N GLU A 312 -1.03 3.38 18.28
CA GLU A 312 -1.80 4.59 17.92
C GLU A 312 -0.90 5.84 17.86
N GLU A 313 0.18 5.87 18.62
CA GLU A 313 1.22 6.91 18.56
C GLU A 313 2.25 6.67 17.43
N GLY A 314 2.07 5.64 16.62
CA GLY A 314 2.94 5.27 15.49
C GLY A 314 4.13 4.38 15.86
N ASN A 315 4.15 3.78 17.05
CA ASN A 315 5.25 2.95 17.53
C ASN A 315 4.86 1.49 17.68
N ILE A 316 5.66 0.57 17.13
CA ILE A 316 5.46 -0.87 17.32
C ILE A 316 6.28 -1.33 18.52
N VAL A 317 5.65 -1.38 19.70
CA VAL A 317 6.28 -1.85 20.94
C VAL A 317 5.83 -3.29 21.23
N PRO A 318 6.74 -4.28 21.25
CA PRO A 318 6.38 -5.66 21.55
C PRO A 318 5.81 -5.81 22.96
N LYS A 319 4.57 -6.28 23.07
CA LYS A 319 3.89 -6.51 24.35
C LYS A 319 2.86 -7.63 24.19
N GLU A 320 3.04 -8.72 24.93
CA GLU A 320 2.09 -9.82 24.95
C GLU A 320 0.83 -9.41 25.72
N GLY A 321 -0.33 -9.60 25.11
CA GLY A 321 -1.61 -9.21 25.68
C GLY A 321 -2.79 -9.83 24.95
N THR A 322 -3.95 -9.19 25.05
CA THR A 322 -5.13 -9.56 24.28
C THR A 322 -5.72 -8.31 23.64
N LEU A 323 -5.91 -8.34 22.33
CA LEU A 323 -6.63 -7.29 21.63
C LEU A 323 -8.13 -7.54 21.80
N LEU A 324 -8.80 -6.57 22.40
CA LEU A 324 -10.23 -6.39 22.35
C LEU A 324 -10.57 -5.59 21.09
N THR A 325 -11.45 -6.15 20.27
CA THR A 325 -12.10 -5.44 19.17
C THR A 325 -13.59 -5.39 19.45
N TYR A 326 -14.17 -4.20 19.55
CA TYR A 326 -15.60 -3.99 19.68
C TYR A 326 -16.18 -3.38 18.39
N PHE A 327 -17.07 -4.13 17.73
CA PHE A 327 -17.61 -3.78 16.42
C PHE A 327 -18.83 -2.85 16.54
N ARG A 328 -18.82 -1.78 15.75
CA ARG A 328 -19.85 -0.73 15.78
C ARG A 328 -20.42 -0.50 14.38
N GLN A 329 -21.74 -0.49 14.27
CA GLN A 329 -22.40 -0.28 12.97
C GLN A 329 -22.18 1.16 12.49
N GLY A 330 -21.72 1.32 11.25
CA GLY A 330 -21.46 2.64 10.65
C GLY A 330 -20.23 3.36 11.19
N GLN A 331 -19.40 2.71 12.01
CA GLN A 331 -18.17 3.26 12.58
C GLN A 331 -17.02 2.27 12.43
N THR A 332 -15.78 2.75 12.54
CA THR A 332 -14.63 1.87 12.72
C THR A 332 -14.74 1.12 14.05
N PRO A 333 -14.27 -0.14 14.13
CA PRO A 333 -14.21 -0.84 15.40
C PRO A 333 -13.39 -0.08 16.44
N TYR A 334 -13.77 -0.27 17.69
CA TYR A 334 -12.97 0.17 18.81
C TYR A 334 -11.96 -0.92 19.16
N PHE A 335 -10.73 -0.52 19.46
CA PHE A 335 -9.62 -1.43 19.76
C PHE A 335 -9.02 -1.06 21.12
N ALA A 336 -8.65 -2.08 21.90
CA ALA A 336 -7.91 -1.88 23.14
C ALA A 336 -7.08 -3.12 23.47
N THR A 337 -5.90 -2.94 24.07
CA THR A 337 -5.12 -4.05 24.64
C THR A 337 -5.43 -4.24 26.11
N ILE A 338 -5.74 -5.50 26.48
CA ILE A 338 -6.01 -5.96 27.84
C ILE A 338 -4.85 -6.78 28.38
#